data_AF-M5G5Z7-F1
#
_entry.id   AF-M5G5Z7-F1
#
_cell.length_a   1.000
_cell.length_b   1.000
_cell.length_c   1.000
_cell.angle_alpha   90.00
_cell.angle_beta   90.00
_cell.angle_gamma   90.00
#
_symmetry.space_group_name_H-M   'P 1'
#
loop_
_entity.id
_entity.type
_entity.pdbx_description
1 polymer ?
#
loop_
_entity_poly.entity_id
_entity_poly.type
_entity_poly.pdbx_seq_one_letter_code
_entity_poly.pdbx_strand_id
1 'polypeptide(L)'
;MRLDSGSEASGSAALSEEGNSVSTDLLATSQPSSSKEADHKSKAKQAKSQRIKAQQRAYAEKRGRNHWAPREPRESKEEEEGEEGKRLPKRKVALLIGFCGTGCHGMQYNPPHRTIEGILFDALVKAGCVSADNADDPTKVALSRAARTDTGVHAAGNLVSMKIIREPEGVADVMRAVNVHLPPEVRLWGIVRTANNFMARTSCDSRVYEYLFPSYMLLPPKPGTKMAAQVRSDRALSDETFAQVEPGEAHPFWATEEGDELQRKRAWRVGLEEMTRLGELIKVFEGTHNFWNYTVGKEFKEKTVKRYMMSLEVRDPQVVGDMEWISVKFHGQSFMLHQIVRSPQPSQTPPFSVPAS
;
A
#
# COMPACT_ATOMS: atom_id res chain seq x y z
N MET A 1 56.82 24.38 8.20
CA MET A 1 56.17 25.56 8.82
C MET A 1 54.96 25.05 9.63
N ARG A 2 54.71 25.35 10.93
CA ARG A 2 55.31 26.30 11.91
C ARG A 2 55.37 27.76 11.40
N LEU A 3 54.83 28.81 12.02
CA LEU A 3 54.09 29.05 13.30
C LEU A 3 52.79 29.85 12.98
N ASP A 4 51.77 30.07 13.82
CA ASP A 4 51.53 29.99 15.28
C ASP A 4 51.84 31.28 16.10
N SER A 5 50.95 31.60 17.07
CA SER A 5 50.85 32.78 18.00
C SER A 5 50.93 34.22 17.41
N GLY A 6 50.44 35.31 18.06
CA GLY A 6 49.61 35.44 19.27
C GLY A 6 49.24 36.90 19.68
N SER A 7 48.03 37.07 20.26
CA SER A 7 47.53 38.02 21.30
C SER A 7 48.16 39.40 21.65
N GLU A 8 47.29 40.42 21.83
CA GLU A 8 47.11 41.31 23.03
C GLU A 8 45.85 42.22 22.83
N ALA A 9 44.88 42.35 23.77
CA ALA A 9 44.77 43.24 24.96
C ALA A 9 44.57 44.75 24.64
N SER A 10 43.70 45.58 25.26
CA SER A 10 42.55 45.49 26.23
C SER A 10 41.70 46.80 26.10
N GLY A 11 40.65 47.20 26.86
CA GLY A 11 39.90 46.72 28.04
C GLY A 11 39.08 47.87 28.71
N SER A 12 38.07 47.57 29.57
CA SER A 12 37.27 48.51 30.44
C SER A 12 36.22 49.41 29.73
N ALA A 13 35.00 49.73 30.22
CA ALA A 13 34.14 49.38 31.39
C ALA A 13 32.65 49.27 30.90
N ALA A 14 31.52 49.23 31.63
CA ALA A 14 31.03 49.33 33.03
C ALA A 14 29.80 48.36 33.18
N LEU A 15 29.08 48.05 34.28
CA LEU A 15 28.45 48.73 35.47
C LEU A 15 27.34 49.75 35.13
N SER A 16 26.15 49.77 35.77
CA SER A 16 25.70 49.15 37.05
C SER A 16 24.26 48.53 37.02
N GLU A 17 23.73 48.13 38.19
CA GLU A 17 22.50 47.34 38.40
C GLU A 17 21.26 48.15 38.89
N GLU A 18 20.24 47.44 39.43
CA GLU A 18 18.99 47.86 40.10
C GLU A 18 17.75 48.19 39.24
N GLY A 19 16.51 47.94 39.71
CA GLY A 19 16.12 47.17 40.91
C GLY A 19 14.67 47.35 41.41
N ASN A 20 14.12 46.28 42.00
CA ASN A 20 12.93 46.24 42.87
C ASN A 20 11.51 46.42 42.25
N SER A 21 10.47 46.34 43.10
CA SER A 21 9.13 45.81 42.80
C SER A 21 8.04 46.31 43.79
N VAL A 22 6.83 45.68 43.82
CA VAL A 22 5.70 45.89 44.78
C VAL A 22 4.81 47.13 44.44
N SER A 23 3.46 47.14 44.43
CA SER A 23 2.43 46.14 44.80
C SER A 23 1.09 46.28 44.02
N THR A 24 0.16 45.32 44.24
CA THR A 24 -1.34 45.36 44.27
C THR A 24 -2.10 46.57 43.67
N ASP A 25 -3.25 46.38 42.98
CA ASP A 25 -4.47 45.81 43.61
C ASP A 25 -5.47 45.05 42.69
N LEU A 26 -6.55 44.55 43.30
CA LEU A 26 -7.49 43.52 42.82
C LEU A 26 -8.76 44.04 42.13
N LEU A 27 -9.25 43.28 41.14
CA LEU A 27 -10.68 42.99 40.92
C LEU A 27 -10.84 41.79 39.96
N ALA A 28 -11.89 40.97 40.10
CA ALA A 28 -11.95 39.64 39.49
C ALA A 28 -13.36 39.22 39.01
N THR A 29 -13.41 38.38 37.96
CA THR A 29 -14.59 37.55 37.63
C THR A 29 -14.23 36.26 36.88
N SER A 30 -14.62 35.12 37.47
CA SER A 30 -14.89 33.81 36.85
C SER A 30 -13.97 33.23 35.75
N GLN A 31 -13.18 32.21 36.12
CA GLN A 31 -12.74 31.14 35.21
C GLN A 31 -13.55 29.85 35.42
N PRO A 32 -13.71 28.98 34.40
CA PRO A 32 -14.32 27.65 34.55
C PRO A 32 -13.40 26.64 35.27
N SER A 33 -14.01 25.61 35.90
CA SER A 33 -13.33 24.70 36.84
C SER A 33 -12.24 23.81 36.23
N SER A 34 -11.02 23.88 36.77
CA SER A 34 -9.85 23.08 36.35
C SER A 34 -9.83 21.61 36.83
N SER A 35 -10.78 21.19 37.68
CA SER A 35 -10.74 19.90 38.37
C SER A 35 -10.83 18.67 37.46
N LYS A 36 -11.63 18.72 36.39
CA LYS A 36 -11.92 17.56 35.53
C LYS A 36 -10.71 17.11 34.69
N GLU A 37 -9.86 18.03 34.23
CA GLU A 37 -8.66 17.69 33.47
C GLU A 37 -7.58 17.02 34.33
N ALA A 38 -7.37 17.52 35.55
CA ALA A 38 -6.38 16.98 36.48
C ALA A 38 -6.71 15.52 36.85
N ASP A 39 -7.99 15.25 37.11
CA ASP A 39 -8.48 13.91 37.47
C ASP A 39 -8.35 12.91 36.31
N HIS A 40 -8.61 13.34 35.07
CA HIS A 40 -8.42 12.49 33.88
C HIS A 40 -6.93 12.18 33.61
N LYS A 41 -6.04 13.15 33.83
CA LYS A 41 -4.58 12.98 33.74
C LYS A 41 -4.03 12.10 34.88
N SER A 42 -4.64 12.17 36.07
CA SER A 42 -4.35 11.30 37.22
C SER A 42 -4.69 9.84 36.93
N LYS A 43 -5.93 9.56 36.50
CA LYS A 43 -6.43 8.21 36.16
C LYS A 43 -5.60 7.57 35.05
N ALA A 44 -5.20 8.34 34.03
CA ALA A 44 -4.29 7.87 32.98
C ALA A 44 -2.89 7.49 33.51
N LYS A 45 -2.30 8.26 34.44
CA LYS A 45 -1.03 7.90 35.10
C LYS A 45 -1.16 6.63 35.95
N GLN A 46 -2.25 6.48 36.70
CA GLN A 46 -2.51 5.28 37.51
C GLN A 46 -2.64 4.02 36.65
N ALA A 47 -3.45 4.06 35.58
CA ALA A 47 -3.60 2.94 34.64
C ALA A 47 -2.27 2.55 33.97
N LYS A 48 -1.44 3.52 33.58
CA LYS A 48 -0.10 3.26 33.02
C LYS A 48 0.83 2.61 34.06
N SER A 49 0.80 3.07 35.32
CA SER A 49 1.57 2.49 36.43
C SER A 49 1.15 1.05 36.74
N GLN A 50 -0.15 0.77 36.80
CA GLN A 50 -0.69 -0.58 36.99
C GLN A 50 -0.29 -1.52 35.85
N ARG A 51 -0.38 -1.07 34.59
CA ARG A 51 0.06 -1.86 33.42
C ARG A 51 1.55 -2.19 33.46
N ILE A 52 2.41 -1.26 33.86
CA ILE A 52 3.86 -1.50 34.03
C ILE A 52 4.10 -2.52 35.16
N LYS A 53 3.44 -2.38 36.31
CA LYS A 53 3.57 -3.33 37.43
C LYS A 53 3.08 -4.74 37.05
N ALA A 54 2.00 -4.86 36.29
CA ALA A 54 1.52 -6.14 35.78
C ALA A 54 2.53 -6.77 34.79
N GLN A 55 3.10 -5.98 33.89
CA GLN A 55 4.12 -6.44 32.94
C GLN A 55 5.42 -6.86 33.63
N GLN A 56 5.82 -6.17 34.71
CA GLN A 56 6.94 -6.55 35.56
C GLN A 56 6.68 -7.84 36.35
N ARG A 57 5.47 -8.04 36.89
CA ARG A 57 5.07 -9.29 37.55
C ARG A 57 5.09 -10.48 36.57
N ALA A 58 4.47 -10.34 35.40
CA ALA A 58 4.49 -11.38 34.37
C ALA A 58 5.91 -11.71 33.87
N TYR A 59 6.84 -10.74 33.89
CA TYR A 59 8.24 -10.98 33.59
C TYR A 59 8.98 -11.70 34.74
N ALA A 60 8.70 -11.35 36.01
CA ALA A 60 9.24 -12.02 37.18
C ALA A 60 8.73 -13.47 37.30
N GLU A 61 7.44 -13.71 37.07
CA GLU A 61 6.83 -15.05 37.05
C GLU A 61 7.43 -15.94 35.96
N LYS A 62 7.71 -15.38 34.76
CA LYS A 62 8.48 -16.08 33.72
C LYS A 62 9.92 -16.37 34.14
N ARG A 63 10.57 -15.48 34.89
CA ARG A 63 11.96 -15.67 35.34
C ARG A 63 12.08 -16.67 36.49
N GLY A 64 11.07 -16.76 37.36
CA GLY A 64 10.99 -17.74 38.45
C GLY A 64 10.83 -19.20 38.00
N ARG A 65 10.52 -19.46 36.73
CA ARG A 65 10.47 -20.81 36.15
C ARG A 65 11.81 -21.29 35.56
N ASN A 66 12.81 -20.41 35.46
CA ASN A 66 14.11 -20.75 34.87
C ASN A 66 15.14 -21.13 35.95
N HIS A 67 14.89 -22.23 36.67
CA HIS A 67 15.98 -22.93 37.35
C HIS A 67 16.80 -23.67 36.29
N TRP A 68 18.02 -23.22 36.02
CA TRP A 68 18.93 -23.90 35.09
C TRP A 68 19.58 -25.11 35.78
N ALA A 69 18.87 -26.23 35.77
CA ALA A 69 19.49 -27.54 35.98
C ALA A 69 20.19 -27.99 34.68
N PRO A 70 21.30 -28.75 34.76
CA PRO A 70 21.81 -29.51 33.62
C PRO A 70 20.68 -30.39 33.05
N ARG A 71 20.48 -30.34 31.73
CA ARG A 71 19.45 -31.13 31.07
C ARG A 71 19.89 -32.58 31.05
N GLU A 72 19.18 -33.43 31.78
CA GLU A 72 19.39 -34.88 31.74
C GLU A 72 19.29 -35.40 30.29
N PRO A 73 20.06 -36.45 29.92
CA PRO A 73 19.93 -37.09 28.61
C PRO A 73 18.48 -37.51 28.42
N ARG A 74 17.81 -36.90 27.43
CA ARG A 74 16.42 -37.23 27.13
C ARG A 74 16.42 -38.63 26.54
N GLU A 75 15.90 -39.60 27.29
CA GLU A 75 15.66 -40.95 26.76
C GLU A 75 14.92 -40.83 25.43
N SER A 76 15.45 -41.50 24.42
CA SER A 76 14.82 -41.59 23.12
C SER A 76 13.50 -42.33 23.29
N LYS A 77 12.39 -41.61 23.12
CA LYS A 77 11.20 -42.27 22.63
C LYS A 77 11.58 -42.90 21.29
N GLU A 78 11.23 -44.15 21.12
CA GLU A 78 11.18 -44.78 19.80
C GLU A 78 10.11 -44.01 19.01
N GLU A 79 10.56 -43.12 18.12
CA GLU A 79 9.71 -42.45 17.15
C GLU A 79 9.44 -43.46 16.03
N GLU A 80 8.17 -43.64 15.64
CA GLU A 80 7.83 -44.53 14.52
C GLU A 80 8.57 -44.06 13.26
N GLU A 81 9.36 -44.93 12.63
CA GLU A 81 10.27 -44.59 11.52
C GLU A 81 9.53 -44.22 10.22
N GLY A 82 8.92 -43.03 10.19
CA GLY A 82 8.65 -42.33 8.94
C GLY A 82 9.99 -41.89 8.33
N GLU A 83 10.23 -42.25 7.07
CA GLU A 83 11.51 -42.08 6.37
C GLU A 83 12.13 -40.68 6.62
N GLU A 84 13.29 -40.60 7.29
CA GLU A 84 14.04 -39.35 7.47
C GLU A 84 14.65 -38.91 6.12
N GLY A 85 13.80 -38.34 5.27
CA GLY A 85 14.17 -37.76 3.99
C GLY A 85 15.30 -36.74 4.15
N LYS A 86 16.41 -37.01 3.45
CA LYS A 86 17.67 -36.24 3.47
C LYS A 86 17.42 -34.73 3.42
N ARG A 87 17.62 -34.03 4.55
CA ARG A 87 17.23 -32.62 4.73
C ARG A 87 17.99 -31.66 3.81
N LEU A 88 17.42 -31.37 2.63
CA LEU A 88 18.03 -30.51 1.62
C LEU A 88 18.15 -29.03 2.08
N PRO A 89 19.25 -28.34 1.71
CA PRO A 89 19.59 -27.04 2.28
C PRO A 89 18.77 -25.88 1.70
N LYS A 90 17.80 -25.37 2.47
CA LYS A 90 16.99 -24.19 2.11
C LYS A 90 17.86 -22.93 1.91
N ARG A 91 17.45 -22.06 0.96
CA ARG A 91 18.10 -20.78 0.61
C ARG A 91 17.04 -19.69 0.42
N LYS A 92 17.34 -18.43 0.80
CA LYS A 92 16.44 -17.29 0.51
C LYS A 92 16.53 -16.92 -0.97
N VAL A 93 15.37 -16.80 -1.62
CA VAL A 93 15.24 -16.42 -3.03
C VAL A 93 14.26 -15.26 -3.19
N ALA A 94 14.37 -14.57 -4.32
CA ALA A 94 13.31 -13.80 -4.93
C ALA A 94 12.68 -14.60 -6.08
N LEU A 95 11.37 -14.51 -6.22
CA LEU A 95 10.55 -15.13 -7.26
C LEU A 95 9.80 -14.01 -7.98
N LEU A 96 10.04 -13.85 -9.27
CA LEU A 96 9.31 -12.91 -10.12
C LEU A 96 8.12 -13.66 -10.74
N ILE A 97 6.90 -13.25 -10.43
CA ILE A 97 5.67 -13.91 -10.87
C ILE A 97 4.76 -12.96 -11.67
N GLY A 98 4.03 -13.51 -12.62
CA GLY A 98 2.91 -12.85 -13.29
C GLY A 98 1.63 -13.65 -13.06
N PHE A 99 0.48 -12.98 -12.98
CA PHE A 99 -0.81 -13.64 -12.81
C PHE A 99 -1.98 -12.80 -13.30
N CYS A 100 -3.02 -13.48 -13.78
CA CYS A 100 -4.37 -12.93 -13.90
C CYS A 100 -5.12 -13.18 -12.58
N GLY A 101 -5.65 -12.11 -11.97
CA GLY A 101 -6.30 -12.18 -10.65
C GLY A 101 -7.73 -12.74 -10.66
N THR A 102 -8.31 -12.99 -11.83
CA THR A 102 -9.69 -13.49 -11.99
C THR A 102 -9.91 -14.78 -11.21
N GLY A 103 -11.01 -14.85 -10.45
CA GLY A 103 -11.32 -16.00 -9.59
C GLY A 103 -10.41 -16.17 -8.37
N CYS A 104 -9.49 -15.25 -8.11
CA CYS A 104 -8.63 -15.25 -6.93
C CYS A 104 -8.99 -14.10 -5.98
N HIS A 105 -9.01 -14.39 -4.67
CA HIS A 105 -9.30 -13.44 -3.59
C HIS A 105 -8.06 -12.60 -3.24
N GLY A 106 -7.39 -12.09 -4.28
CA GLY A 106 -6.16 -11.32 -4.18
C GLY A 106 -4.90 -12.17 -3.97
N MET A 107 -3.82 -11.46 -3.65
CA MET A 107 -2.49 -12.04 -3.50
C MET A 107 -2.35 -12.93 -2.26
N GLN A 108 -2.76 -12.42 -1.09
CA GLN A 108 -2.34 -12.96 0.21
C GLN A 108 -3.02 -14.29 0.54
N TYR A 109 -2.24 -15.27 1.03
CA TYR A 109 -2.76 -16.54 1.55
C TYR A 109 -3.80 -16.33 2.65
N ASN A 110 -5.02 -16.85 2.44
CA ASN A 110 -6.14 -16.77 3.38
C ASN A 110 -7.15 -17.92 3.15
N PRO A 111 -6.91 -19.14 3.68
CA PRO A 111 -7.85 -20.26 3.58
C PRO A 111 -9.25 -19.91 4.15
N PRO A 112 -10.34 -20.46 3.60
CA PRO A 112 -10.40 -21.44 2.50
C PRO A 112 -10.33 -20.82 1.09
N HIS A 113 -10.06 -19.51 0.97
CA HIS A 113 -10.16 -18.81 -0.31
C HIS A 113 -8.98 -19.11 -1.27
N ARG A 114 -9.30 -19.32 -2.54
CA ARG A 114 -8.31 -19.38 -3.63
C ARG A 114 -7.58 -18.04 -3.76
N THR A 115 -6.27 -18.05 -3.61
CA THR A 115 -5.38 -16.86 -3.58
C THR A 115 -4.06 -17.16 -4.27
N ILE A 116 -3.40 -16.15 -4.83
CA ILE A 116 -2.18 -16.34 -5.64
C ILE A 116 -1.04 -16.99 -4.84
N GLU A 117 -0.85 -16.58 -3.57
CA GLU A 117 0.15 -17.20 -2.70
C GLU A 117 -0.15 -18.66 -2.40
N GLY A 118 -1.42 -19.06 -2.28
CA GLY A 118 -1.80 -20.47 -2.11
C GLY A 118 -1.44 -21.31 -3.34
N ILE A 119 -1.76 -20.80 -4.54
CA ILE A 119 -1.44 -21.45 -5.82
C ILE A 119 0.09 -21.59 -6.00
N LEU A 120 0.84 -20.52 -5.75
CA LEU A 120 2.31 -20.53 -5.86
C LEU A 120 2.96 -21.47 -4.84
N PHE A 121 2.45 -21.51 -3.62
CA PHE A 121 2.99 -22.33 -2.54
C PHE A 121 2.73 -23.83 -2.78
N ASP A 122 1.51 -24.20 -3.18
CA ASP A 122 1.15 -25.58 -3.58
C ASP A 122 2.02 -26.08 -4.76
N ALA A 123 2.23 -25.24 -5.78
CA ALA A 123 3.13 -25.57 -6.89
C ALA A 123 4.60 -25.74 -6.47
N LEU A 124 5.07 -24.97 -5.47
CA LEU A 124 6.41 -25.10 -4.89
C LEU A 124 6.56 -26.33 -3.99
N VAL A 125 5.50 -26.74 -3.27
CA VAL A 125 5.47 -28.02 -2.54
C VAL A 125 5.57 -29.18 -3.52
N LYS A 126 4.73 -29.20 -4.56
CA LYS A 126 4.69 -30.25 -5.60
C LYS A 126 6.01 -30.36 -6.38
N ALA A 127 6.69 -29.24 -6.64
CA ALA A 127 8.02 -29.21 -7.25
C ALA A 127 9.19 -29.53 -6.28
N GLY A 128 8.93 -30.05 -5.08
CA GLY A 128 9.97 -30.40 -4.10
C GLY A 128 10.75 -29.21 -3.51
N CYS A 129 10.30 -27.97 -3.75
CA CYS A 129 10.97 -26.75 -3.32
C CYS A 129 10.67 -26.39 -1.86
N VAL A 130 9.68 -27.03 -1.24
CA VAL A 130 9.29 -26.90 0.16
C VAL A 130 9.17 -28.31 0.76
N SER A 131 9.79 -28.57 1.91
CA SER A 131 9.72 -29.88 2.59
C SER A 131 8.35 -30.10 3.25
N ALA A 132 7.94 -31.37 3.43
CA ALA A 132 6.62 -31.75 3.95
C ALA A 132 6.26 -31.07 5.28
N ASP A 133 7.17 -31.09 6.26
CA ASP A 133 7.08 -30.38 7.57
C ASP A 133 6.89 -28.85 7.48
N ASN A 134 6.96 -28.28 6.28
CA ASN A 134 6.77 -26.86 5.98
C ASN A 134 5.68 -26.60 4.92
N ALA A 135 4.99 -27.63 4.43
CA ALA A 135 4.03 -27.54 3.31
C ALA A 135 2.60 -27.12 3.74
N ASP A 136 2.36 -27.02 5.04
CA ASP A 136 1.12 -26.61 5.70
C ASP A 136 1.00 -25.09 5.88
N ASP A 137 2.11 -24.38 6.10
CA ASP A 137 2.11 -22.96 6.45
C ASP A 137 3.19 -22.13 5.70
N PRO A 138 2.79 -21.21 4.80
CA PRO A 138 3.68 -20.26 4.14
C PRO A 138 4.51 -19.35 5.07
N THR A 139 4.17 -19.20 6.36
CA THR A 139 5.03 -18.45 7.30
C THR A 139 6.32 -19.19 7.65
N LYS A 140 6.31 -20.53 7.67
CA LYS A 140 7.51 -21.37 7.95
C LYS A 140 8.63 -21.13 6.93
N VAL A 141 8.27 -20.90 5.66
CA VAL A 141 9.18 -20.54 4.56
C VAL A 141 9.48 -19.02 4.47
N ALA A 142 9.01 -18.23 5.44
CA ALA A 142 9.23 -16.78 5.54
C ALA A 142 8.85 -16.00 4.25
N LEU A 143 7.64 -16.25 3.75
CA LEU A 143 7.09 -15.62 2.52
C LEU A 143 6.75 -14.13 2.73
N SER A 144 7.39 -13.28 1.92
CA SER A 144 7.19 -11.82 1.90
C SER A 144 7.07 -11.30 0.46
N ARG A 145 6.10 -10.41 0.21
CA ARG A 145 5.65 -9.95 -1.12
C ARG A 145 5.83 -8.43 -1.29
N ALA A 146 6.23 -7.97 -2.48
CA ALA A 146 6.47 -6.55 -2.80
C ALA A 146 5.18 -5.73 -2.87
N ALA A 147 4.14 -6.30 -3.49
CA ALA A 147 2.78 -5.80 -3.51
C ALA A 147 1.80 -6.87 -2.99
N ARG A 148 0.73 -6.41 -2.31
CA ARG A 148 -0.51 -7.17 -2.15
C ARG A 148 -1.48 -6.63 -3.19
N THR A 149 -2.07 -7.50 -3.99
CA THR A 149 -3.17 -7.16 -4.91
C THR A 149 -4.49 -7.57 -4.28
N ASP A 150 -5.53 -6.77 -4.53
CA ASP A 150 -6.90 -7.02 -4.07
C ASP A 150 -7.60 -8.08 -4.96
N THR A 151 -8.80 -8.52 -4.59
CA THR A 151 -9.58 -9.52 -5.34
C THR A 151 -9.75 -9.13 -6.81
N GLY A 152 -9.49 -10.07 -7.73
CA GLY A 152 -9.56 -9.85 -9.18
C GLY A 152 -8.35 -9.14 -9.80
N VAL A 153 -7.55 -8.39 -9.03
CA VAL A 153 -6.46 -7.56 -9.56
C VAL A 153 -5.29 -8.41 -10.09
N HIS A 154 -4.96 -8.21 -11.35
CA HIS A 154 -3.87 -8.87 -12.08
C HIS A 154 -2.48 -8.27 -11.73
N ALA A 155 -1.40 -8.96 -12.10
CA ALA A 155 -0.05 -8.39 -12.10
C ALA A 155 0.80 -8.98 -13.24
N ALA A 156 1.40 -8.14 -14.07
CA ALA A 156 2.40 -8.60 -15.05
C ALA A 156 3.70 -9.07 -14.37
N GLY A 157 4.12 -8.36 -13.31
CA GLY A 157 5.27 -8.71 -12.47
C GLY A 157 5.06 -8.29 -11.01
N ASN A 158 4.83 -9.24 -10.12
CA ASN A 158 4.94 -9.07 -8.67
C ASN A 158 6.16 -9.86 -8.15
N LEU A 159 6.79 -9.40 -7.08
CA LEU A 159 7.98 -10.03 -6.50
C LEU A 159 7.66 -10.67 -5.15
N VAL A 160 7.87 -11.97 -5.04
CA VAL A 160 7.79 -12.73 -3.78
C VAL A 160 9.20 -13.08 -3.32
N SER A 161 9.41 -13.25 -2.02
CA SER A 161 10.68 -13.64 -1.42
C SER A 161 10.47 -14.63 -0.28
N MET A 162 11.09 -15.80 -0.36
CA MET A 162 10.86 -16.94 0.54
C MET A 162 12.08 -17.86 0.60
N LYS A 163 12.11 -18.80 1.54
CA LYS A 163 13.15 -19.82 1.66
C LYS A 163 12.69 -21.11 0.97
N ILE A 164 13.39 -21.53 -0.08
CA ILE A 164 13.13 -22.78 -0.80
C ILE A 164 14.35 -23.68 -0.82
N ILE A 165 14.14 -24.98 -1.03
CA ILE A 165 15.14 -25.88 -1.61
C ILE A 165 15.36 -25.43 -3.05
N ARG A 166 16.62 -25.16 -3.43
CA ARG A 166 16.98 -24.67 -4.79
C ARG A 166 17.38 -25.78 -5.77
N GLU A 167 17.77 -26.93 -5.24
CA GLU A 167 18.17 -28.11 -5.99
C GLU A 167 17.39 -29.31 -5.38
N PRO A 168 16.12 -29.51 -5.73
CA PRO A 168 15.36 -30.69 -5.33
C PRO A 168 15.91 -31.95 -6.01
N GLU A 169 15.82 -33.10 -5.34
CA GLU A 169 16.27 -34.37 -5.94
C GLU A 169 15.39 -34.71 -7.17
N GLY A 170 16.06 -35.09 -8.27
CA GLY A 170 15.42 -35.31 -9.58
C GLY A 170 15.08 -34.06 -10.41
N VAL A 171 15.18 -32.84 -9.86
CA VAL A 171 14.71 -31.61 -10.54
C VAL A 171 15.88 -30.77 -11.08
N ALA A 172 16.17 -30.91 -12.38
CA ALA A 172 17.21 -30.14 -13.06
C ALA A 172 16.82 -28.67 -13.34
N ASP A 173 15.55 -28.41 -13.68
CA ASP A 173 15.01 -27.06 -13.89
C ASP A 173 13.81 -26.83 -12.96
N VAL A 174 14.08 -26.15 -11.85
CA VAL A 174 13.08 -25.78 -10.85
C VAL A 174 12.04 -24.80 -11.40
N MET A 175 12.42 -23.88 -12.28
CA MET A 175 11.48 -22.89 -12.83
C MET A 175 10.47 -23.56 -13.75
N ARG A 176 10.91 -24.50 -14.57
CA ARG A 176 10.02 -25.34 -15.38
C ARG A 176 9.16 -26.28 -14.52
N ALA A 177 9.74 -26.94 -13.52
CA ALA A 177 9.00 -27.84 -12.63
C ALA A 177 7.86 -27.12 -11.89
N VAL A 178 8.12 -25.94 -11.32
CA VAL A 178 7.06 -25.13 -10.69
C VAL A 178 6.01 -24.68 -11.70
N ASN A 179 6.40 -24.22 -12.89
CA ASN A 179 5.45 -23.81 -13.93
C ASN A 179 4.58 -24.97 -14.48
N VAL A 180 5.01 -26.23 -14.38
CA VAL A 180 4.17 -27.41 -14.70
C VAL A 180 3.03 -27.60 -13.68
N HIS A 181 3.24 -27.23 -12.42
CA HIS A 181 2.21 -27.29 -11.38
C HIS A 181 1.38 -25.99 -11.26
N LEU A 182 1.78 -24.91 -11.93
CA LEU A 182 1.02 -23.65 -11.95
C LEU A 182 -0.09 -23.66 -13.02
N PRO A 183 -1.34 -23.28 -12.67
CA PRO A 183 -2.43 -23.16 -13.63
C PRO A 183 -2.12 -22.04 -14.65
N PRO A 184 -2.72 -22.05 -15.86
CA PRO A 184 -2.30 -21.17 -16.96
C PRO A 184 -2.34 -19.67 -16.62
N GLU A 185 -3.21 -19.25 -15.71
CA GLU A 185 -3.34 -17.88 -15.24
C GLU A 185 -2.24 -17.41 -14.25
N VAL A 186 -1.31 -18.28 -13.81
CA VAL A 186 -0.16 -17.93 -12.95
C VAL A 186 1.14 -18.44 -13.56
N ARG A 187 2.17 -17.60 -13.65
CA ARG A 187 3.49 -17.98 -14.18
C ARG A 187 4.63 -17.45 -13.33
N LEU A 188 5.66 -18.26 -13.19
CA LEU A 188 6.93 -17.92 -12.55
C LEU A 188 7.94 -17.56 -13.64
N TRP A 189 8.26 -16.27 -13.76
CA TRP A 189 9.16 -15.71 -14.77
C TRP A 189 10.65 -15.87 -14.43
N GLY A 190 11.00 -16.02 -13.15
CA GLY A 190 12.40 -16.15 -12.73
C GLY A 190 12.61 -16.39 -11.25
N ILE A 191 13.73 -17.04 -10.93
CA ILE A 191 14.18 -17.37 -9.57
C ILE A 191 15.60 -16.85 -9.36
N VAL A 192 15.81 -15.99 -8.36
CA VAL A 192 17.14 -15.43 -8.04
C VAL A 192 17.48 -15.70 -6.57
N ARG A 193 18.68 -16.23 -6.29
CA ARG A 193 19.18 -16.37 -4.91
C ARG A 193 19.51 -14.98 -4.35
N THR A 194 19.07 -14.71 -3.12
CA THR A 194 19.25 -13.41 -2.46
C THR A 194 20.04 -13.56 -1.15
N ALA A 195 20.40 -12.42 -0.53
CA ALA A 195 20.88 -12.40 0.84
C ALA A 195 19.80 -12.91 1.81
N ASN A 196 20.21 -13.54 2.92
CA ASN A 196 19.29 -14.19 3.86
C ASN A 196 18.27 -13.24 4.52
N ASN A 197 18.58 -11.93 4.57
CA ASN A 197 17.76 -10.87 5.13
C ASN A 197 16.85 -10.16 4.09
N PHE A 198 16.95 -10.50 2.80
CA PHE A 198 16.16 -9.84 1.76
C PHE A 198 14.65 -10.06 1.97
N MET A 199 13.86 -8.99 1.82
CA MET A 199 12.41 -9.04 1.92
C MET A 199 11.78 -8.14 0.85
N ALA A 200 11.09 -8.74 -0.11
CA ALA A 200 10.51 -8.05 -1.26
C ALA A 200 9.61 -6.86 -0.85
N ARG A 201 8.91 -6.92 0.30
CA ARG A 201 8.09 -5.82 0.82
C ARG A 201 8.88 -4.55 1.15
N THR A 202 10.05 -4.69 1.79
CA THR A 202 10.83 -3.57 2.35
C THR A 202 12.01 -3.17 1.48
N SER A 203 12.47 -4.06 0.59
CA SER A 203 13.47 -3.75 -0.44
C SER A 203 12.86 -3.14 -1.71
N CYS A 204 11.52 -3.00 -1.77
CA CYS A 204 10.79 -2.38 -2.87
C CYS A 204 10.43 -0.93 -2.49
N ASP A 205 11.09 0.01 -3.16
CA ASP A 205 11.02 1.47 -3.02
C ASP A 205 9.74 2.06 -3.62
N SER A 206 9.32 1.57 -4.79
CA SER A 206 8.21 2.10 -5.59
C SER A 206 7.51 0.98 -6.35
N ARG A 207 6.29 1.27 -6.85
CA ARG A 207 5.48 0.34 -7.64
C ARG A 207 4.92 1.08 -8.85
N VAL A 208 4.85 0.39 -9.97
CA VAL A 208 4.12 0.82 -11.16
C VAL A 208 2.86 -0.04 -11.27
N TYR A 209 1.72 0.60 -11.43
CA TYR A 209 0.46 -0.04 -11.81
C TYR A 209 0.01 0.51 -13.16
N GLU A 210 -0.72 -0.30 -13.92
CA GLU A 210 -1.31 0.09 -15.19
C GLU A 210 -2.79 -0.28 -15.14
N TYR A 211 -3.67 0.71 -15.37
CA TYR A 211 -5.12 0.57 -15.31
C TYR A 211 -5.69 0.80 -16.72
N LEU A 212 -6.25 -0.27 -17.28
CA LEU A 212 -6.83 -0.26 -18.62
C LEU A 212 -8.35 -0.16 -18.50
N PHE A 213 -8.96 0.75 -19.29
CA PHE A 213 -10.41 0.89 -19.35
C PHE A 213 -10.88 1.25 -20.77
N PRO A 214 -12.12 0.87 -21.15
CA PRO A 214 -12.64 1.23 -22.47
C PRO A 214 -12.83 2.74 -22.61
N SER A 215 -12.43 3.31 -23.75
CA SER A 215 -12.43 4.77 -23.94
C SER A 215 -13.81 5.40 -23.74
N TYR A 216 -14.89 4.69 -24.11
CA TYR A 216 -16.27 5.11 -23.93
C TYR A 216 -16.68 5.41 -22.47
N MET A 217 -15.85 5.10 -21.47
CA MET A 217 -16.06 5.56 -20.09
C MET A 217 -15.81 7.07 -19.90
N LEU A 218 -15.21 7.75 -20.89
CA LEU A 218 -15.10 9.21 -20.95
C LEU A 218 -16.34 9.91 -21.51
N LEU A 219 -17.30 9.16 -22.08
CA LEU A 219 -18.59 9.72 -22.49
C LEU A 219 -19.28 10.37 -21.27
N PRO A 220 -19.82 11.59 -21.39
CA PRO A 220 -20.56 12.20 -20.30
C PRO A 220 -21.81 11.37 -19.97
N PRO A 221 -22.28 11.33 -18.72
CA PRO A 221 -23.38 10.46 -18.30
C PRO A 221 -24.66 10.67 -19.13
N LYS A 222 -25.32 9.57 -19.53
CA LYS A 222 -26.53 9.63 -20.37
C LYS A 222 -27.56 10.61 -19.78
N PRO A 223 -28.14 11.52 -20.59
CA PRO A 223 -29.17 12.46 -20.12
C PRO A 223 -30.30 11.78 -19.34
N GLY A 224 -30.88 12.50 -18.38
CA GLY A 224 -31.93 11.98 -17.50
C GLY A 224 -31.49 10.98 -16.41
N THR A 225 -30.26 10.45 -16.46
CA THR A 225 -29.76 9.54 -15.41
C THR A 225 -29.47 10.27 -14.09
N LYS A 226 -29.49 9.52 -12.97
CA LYS A 226 -29.07 10.05 -11.65
C LYS A 226 -27.64 10.59 -11.65
N MET A 227 -26.74 9.98 -12.43
CA MET A 227 -25.35 10.46 -12.57
C MET A 227 -25.29 11.78 -13.34
N ALA A 228 -26.07 11.93 -14.43
CA ALA A 228 -26.21 13.22 -15.13
C ALA A 228 -26.89 14.30 -14.28
N ALA A 229 -27.74 13.93 -13.31
CA ALA A 229 -28.25 14.88 -12.31
C ALA A 229 -27.15 15.29 -11.31
N GLN A 230 -26.41 14.31 -10.76
CA GLN A 230 -25.36 14.58 -9.77
C GLN A 230 -24.23 15.44 -10.33
N VAL A 231 -23.71 15.13 -11.52
CA VAL A 231 -22.61 15.89 -12.16
C VAL A 231 -23.02 17.35 -12.46
N ARG A 232 -24.32 17.65 -12.58
CA ARG A 232 -24.83 19.03 -12.71
C ARG A 232 -25.08 19.73 -11.37
N SER A 233 -25.16 19.00 -10.26
CA SER A 233 -25.26 19.56 -8.90
C SER A 233 -23.90 19.68 -8.20
N ASP A 234 -22.92 18.86 -8.59
CA ASP A 234 -21.55 18.91 -8.10
C ASP A 234 -20.88 20.17 -8.66
N ARG A 235 -20.77 21.20 -7.81
CA ARG A 235 -20.22 22.52 -8.16
C ARG A 235 -18.79 22.37 -8.68
N ALA A 236 -18.50 22.94 -9.85
CA ALA A 236 -17.19 22.84 -10.49
C ALA A 236 -16.07 23.32 -9.55
N LEU A 237 -14.99 22.55 -9.50
CA LEU A 237 -13.74 22.97 -8.86
C LEU A 237 -12.93 23.72 -9.91
N SER A 238 -12.96 25.05 -9.80
CA SER A 238 -12.65 26.02 -10.87
C SER A 238 -13.56 25.87 -12.10
N ASP A 239 -14.33 26.91 -12.43
CA ASP A 239 -15.32 26.88 -13.51
C ASP A 239 -14.67 26.57 -14.88
N GLU A 240 -13.41 26.95 -15.07
CA GLU A 240 -12.61 26.77 -16.29
C GLU A 240 -12.48 25.29 -16.73
N THR A 241 -12.28 24.36 -15.79
CA THR A 241 -11.97 22.95 -16.13
C THR A 241 -13.19 22.14 -16.60
N PHE A 242 -14.40 22.72 -16.52
CA PHE A 242 -15.65 22.09 -16.96
C PHE A 242 -16.49 22.95 -17.93
N ALA A 243 -16.08 24.19 -18.22
CA ALA A 243 -16.83 25.14 -19.06
C ALA A 243 -17.16 24.66 -20.49
N GLN A 244 -16.39 23.73 -21.07
CA GLN A 244 -16.56 23.25 -22.45
C GLN A 244 -17.84 22.43 -22.70
N VAL A 245 -18.63 22.08 -21.67
CA VAL A 245 -19.94 21.43 -21.86
C VAL A 245 -21.03 22.48 -21.68
N GLU A 246 -21.46 23.09 -22.79
CA GLU A 246 -22.57 24.04 -22.83
C GLU A 246 -23.81 23.49 -22.08
N PRO A 247 -24.40 24.22 -21.10
CA PRO A 247 -25.46 23.71 -20.22
C PRO A 247 -26.84 23.39 -20.84
N GLY A 248 -26.88 22.57 -21.89
CA GLY A 248 -28.12 22.12 -22.53
C GLY A 248 -27.95 20.98 -23.53
N GLU A 249 -26.85 20.94 -24.28
CA GLU A 249 -26.70 19.96 -25.37
C GLU A 249 -26.15 18.61 -24.89
N ALA A 250 -26.80 17.54 -25.33
CA ALA A 250 -26.33 16.19 -25.08
C ALA A 250 -25.21 15.84 -26.08
N HIS A 251 -24.04 15.44 -25.56
CA HIS A 251 -22.90 14.99 -26.38
C HIS A 251 -23.34 14.05 -27.52
N PRO A 252 -22.89 14.24 -28.79
CA PRO A 252 -23.51 13.66 -29.99
C PRO A 252 -23.79 12.15 -29.97
N PHE A 253 -22.99 11.36 -29.24
CA PHE A 253 -23.23 9.93 -29.01
C PHE A 253 -24.66 9.62 -28.50
N TRP A 254 -25.24 10.52 -27.70
CA TRP A 254 -26.57 10.38 -27.10
C TRP A 254 -27.71 10.91 -27.98
N ALA A 255 -27.42 11.58 -29.10
CA ALA A 255 -28.45 12.07 -30.04
C ALA A 255 -29.09 10.92 -30.84
N THR A 256 -28.35 9.83 -31.07
CA THR A 256 -28.85 8.61 -31.71
C THR A 256 -29.25 7.58 -30.66
N GLU A 257 -30.51 7.13 -30.67
CA GLU A 257 -30.96 5.97 -29.89
C GLU A 257 -31.01 4.65 -30.69
N GLU A 258 -30.88 4.71 -32.02
CA GLU A 258 -30.90 3.53 -32.89
C GLU A 258 -29.76 2.53 -32.61
N GLY A 259 -30.07 1.24 -32.73
CA GLY A 259 -29.13 0.14 -32.52
C GLY A 259 -28.71 -0.09 -31.06
N ASP A 260 -28.00 -1.19 -30.82
CA ASP A 260 -27.53 -1.55 -29.47
C ASP A 260 -26.55 -0.50 -28.89
N GLU A 261 -26.88 0.01 -27.71
CA GLU A 261 -26.08 1.02 -27.01
C GLU A 261 -24.70 0.47 -26.61
N LEU A 262 -24.57 -0.84 -26.32
CA LEU A 262 -23.28 -1.45 -25.99
C LEU A 262 -22.38 -1.55 -27.24
N GLN A 263 -22.90 -2.01 -28.38
CA GLN A 263 -22.13 -2.07 -29.62
C GLN A 263 -21.74 -0.66 -30.11
N ARG A 264 -22.62 0.34 -29.96
CA ARG A 264 -22.27 1.75 -30.22
C ARG A 264 -21.16 2.25 -29.29
N LYS A 265 -21.23 1.94 -27.98
CA LYS A 265 -20.15 2.28 -27.03
C LYS A 265 -18.82 1.65 -27.42
N ARG A 266 -18.80 0.39 -27.85
CA ARG A 266 -17.58 -0.27 -28.34
C ARG A 266 -17.01 0.40 -29.59
N ALA A 267 -17.87 0.78 -30.53
CA ALA A 267 -17.48 1.44 -31.78
C ALA A 267 -17.05 2.91 -31.60
N TRP A 268 -17.40 3.56 -30.48
CA TRP A 268 -16.99 4.94 -30.19
C TRP A 268 -15.47 5.07 -30.02
N ARG A 269 -14.93 6.23 -30.39
CA ARG A 269 -13.50 6.56 -30.30
C ARG A 269 -13.35 7.92 -29.62
N VAL A 270 -12.36 8.05 -28.75
CA VAL A 270 -12.08 9.28 -28.01
C VAL A 270 -11.43 10.35 -28.89
N GLY A 271 -11.80 11.62 -28.68
CA GLY A 271 -11.12 12.74 -29.33
C GLY A 271 -9.77 13.09 -28.67
N LEU A 272 -8.99 13.93 -29.37
CA LEU A 272 -7.71 14.42 -28.85
C LEU A 272 -7.92 15.33 -27.63
N GLU A 273 -9.01 16.11 -27.59
CA GLU A 273 -9.30 17.04 -26.51
C GLU A 273 -9.56 16.32 -25.18
N GLU A 274 -10.39 15.27 -25.19
CA GLU A 274 -10.68 14.49 -23.99
C GLU A 274 -9.45 13.73 -23.50
N MET A 275 -8.58 13.27 -24.41
CA MET A 275 -7.29 12.66 -24.05
C MET A 275 -6.31 13.67 -23.43
N THR A 276 -6.21 14.88 -23.98
CA THR A 276 -5.40 15.96 -23.42
C THR A 276 -5.88 16.34 -22.03
N ARG A 277 -7.19 16.59 -21.88
CA ARG A 277 -7.85 16.94 -20.60
C ARG A 277 -7.73 15.83 -19.56
N LEU A 278 -7.79 14.56 -19.98
CA LEU A 278 -7.53 13.41 -19.11
C LEU A 278 -6.07 13.40 -18.62
N GLY A 279 -5.12 13.67 -19.51
CA GLY A 279 -3.69 13.78 -19.16
C GLY A 279 -3.39 14.92 -18.18
N GLU A 280 -4.00 16.09 -18.37
CA GLU A 280 -3.89 17.24 -17.47
C GLU A 280 -4.47 16.96 -16.09
N LEU A 281 -5.70 16.43 -16.02
CA LEU A 281 -6.38 16.06 -14.78
C LEU A 281 -5.57 15.02 -13.99
N ILE A 282 -4.96 14.06 -14.68
CA ILE A 282 -4.17 12.99 -14.05
C ILE A 282 -2.83 13.51 -13.51
N LYS A 283 -2.21 14.52 -14.14
CA LYS A 283 -0.99 15.16 -13.62
C LYS A 283 -1.20 15.90 -12.29
N VAL A 284 -2.41 16.34 -11.96
CA VAL A 284 -2.71 16.99 -10.65
C VAL A 284 -2.36 16.07 -9.46
N PHE A 285 -2.36 14.75 -9.66
CA PHE A 285 -1.98 13.79 -8.63
C PHE A 285 -0.47 13.58 -8.46
N GLU A 286 0.38 14.12 -9.33
CA GLU A 286 1.85 14.02 -9.20
C GLU A 286 2.35 14.81 -7.97
N GLY A 287 3.41 14.32 -7.33
CA GLY A 287 3.92 14.92 -6.08
C GLY A 287 3.31 14.31 -4.81
N THR A 288 3.40 15.04 -3.69
CA THR A 288 3.04 14.52 -2.35
C THR A 288 1.73 15.11 -1.84
N HIS A 289 0.64 14.34 -1.96
CA HIS A 289 -0.71 14.79 -1.60
C HIS A 289 -1.32 14.02 -0.42
N ASN A 290 -2.43 14.54 0.13
CA ASN A 290 -3.25 13.84 1.12
C ASN A 290 -4.34 13.02 0.42
N PHE A 291 -4.13 11.70 0.32
CA PHE A 291 -5.02 10.79 -0.39
C PHE A 291 -6.13 10.16 0.49
N TRP A 292 -6.51 10.80 1.61
CA TRP A 292 -7.49 10.21 2.56
C TRP A 292 -8.83 9.80 1.90
N ASN A 293 -9.38 10.64 1.01
CA ASN A 293 -10.63 10.37 0.29
C ASN A 293 -10.54 9.13 -0.61
N TYR A 294 -9.33 8.71 -0.99
CA TYR A 294 -9.06 7.58 -1.88
C TYR A 294 -8.81 6.27 -1.11
N THR A 295 -8.82 6.27 0.24
CA THR A 295 -8.62 5.06 1.06
C THR A 295 -9.74 4.87 2.08
N VAL A 296 -10.06 3.60 2.37
CA VAL A 296 -10.99 3.25 3.47
C VAL A 296 -10.25 3.18 4.82
N GLY A 297 -10.98 3.33 5.93
CA GLY A 297 -10.47 3.08 7.28
C GLY A 297 -9.38 4.04 7.75
N LYS A 298 -9.44 5.32 7.35
CA LYS A 298 -8.40 6.33 7.61
C LYS A 298 -8.95 7.73 7.91
N GLU A 299 -8.28 8.45 8.81
CA GLU A 299 -8.62 9.83 9.15
C GLU A 299 -7.81 10.85 8.33
N PHE A 300 -8.44 11.98 7.97
CA PHE A 300 -7.81 13.10 7.23
C PHE A 300 -6.48 13.59 7.84
N LYS A 301 -6.37 13.56 9.18
CA LYS A 301 -5.22 14.10 9.93
C LYS A 301 -4.06 13.11 10.09
N GLU A 302 -4.20 11.86 9.64
CA GLU A 302 -3.11 10.89 9.75
C GLU A 302 -1.91 11.26 8.88
N LYS A 303 -0.69 11.16 9.42
CA LYS A 303 0.51 11.16 8.56
C LYS A 303 0.51 10.01 7.55
N THR A 304 -0.24 8.93 7.83
CA THR A 304 -0.30 7.73 6.99
C THR A 304 -1.25 7.83 5.79
N VAL A 305 -1.97 8.94 5.58
CA VAL A 305 -2.73 9.22 4.33
C VAL A 305 -1.97 10.06 3.30
N LYS A 306 -0.81 10.63 3.63
CA LYS A 306 0.05 11.30 2.63
C LYS A 306 0.78 10.27 1.76
N ARG A 307 0.75 10.43 0.44
CA ARG A 307 1.51 9.57 -0.51
C ARG A 307 2.20 10.40 -1.58
N TYR A 308 3.34 9.88 -2.04
CA TYR A 308 4.13 10.45 -3.12
C TYR A 308 3.91 9.66 -4.40
N MET A 309 3.30 10.32 -5.38
CA MET A 309 3.23 9.88 -6.77
C MET A 309 4.46 10.41 -7.50
N MET A 310 5.19 9.51 -8.15
CA MET A 310 6.46 9.80 -8.84
C MET A 310 6.20 10.27 -10.27
N SER A 311 5.26 9.64 -10.97
CA SER A 311 4.68 10.13 -12.22
C SER A 311 3.34 9.45 -12.52
N LEU A 312 2.52 10.10 -13.35
CA LEU A 312 1.34 9.50 -13.96
C LEU A 312 1.35 9.73 -15.48
N GLU A 313 1.16 8.65 -16.25
CA GLU A 313 1.27 8.62 -17.72
C GLU A 313 -0.04 8.10 -18.30
N VAL A 314 -0.73 8.92 -19.09
CA VAL A 314 -1.83 8.47 -19.97
C VAL A 314 -1.22 8.09 -21.31
N ARG A 315 -1.58 6.92 -21.83
CA ARG A 315 -1.09 6.39 -23.10
C ARG A 315 -2.10 6.59 -24.22
N ASP A 316 -1.60 6.65 -25.45
CA ASP A 316 -2.42 6.72 -26.65
C ASP A 316 -3.43 5.55 -26.69
N PRO A 317 -4.69 5.78 -27.11
CA PRO A 317 -5.71 4.73 -27.13
C PRO A 317 -5.34 3.61 -28.11
N GLN A 318 -5.69 2.37 -27.77
CA GLN A 318 -5.47 1.20 -28.64
C GLN A 318 -6.76 0.43 -28.89
N VAL A 319 -7.03 0.13 -30.16
CA VAL A 319 -8.18 -0.68 -30.57
C VAL A 319 -7.83 -2.16 -30.49
N VAL A 320 -8.61 -2.92 -29.71
CA VAL A 320 -8.45 -4.36 -29.52
C VAL A 320 -9.80 -5.03 -29.76
N GLY A 321 -9.94 -5.68 -30.92
CA GLY A 321 -11.23 -6.17 -31.40
C GLY A 321 -12.09 -5.04 -31.94
N ASP A 322 -13.34 -4.94 -31.47
CA ASP A 322 -14.25 -3.84 -31.79
C ASP A 322 -14.06 -2.60 -30.88
N MET A 323 -13.42 -2.77 -29.72
CA MET A 323 -13.37 -1.81 -28.62
C MET A 323 -12.03 -1.06 -28.54
N GLU A 324 -12.08 0.23 -28.25
CA GLU A 324 -10.90 1.05 -27.94
C GLU A 324 -10.65 1.13 -26.43
N TRP A 325 -9.38 1.05 -26.05
CA TRP A 325 -8.90 1.02 -24.67
C TRP A 325 -7.91 2.14 -24.40
N ILE A 326 -8.07 2.81 -23.26
CA ILE A 326 -7.11 3.76 -22.71
C ILE A 326 -6.32 3.06 -21.60
N SER A 327 -5.03 3.32 -21.53
CA SER A 327 -4.18 2.88 -20.43
C SER A 327 -3.67 4.08 -19.63
N VAL A 328 -3.83 4.02 -18.30
CA VAL A 328 -3.24 4.97 -17.35
C VAL A 328 -2.26 4.25 -16.45
N LYS A 329 -1.01 4.71 -16.46
CA LYS A 329 0.11 4.14 -15.72
C LYS A 329 0.44 5.05 -14.53
N PHE A 330 0.45 4.45 -13.34
CA PHE A 330 0.65 5.10 -12.05
C PHE A 330 1.99 4.64 -11.46
N HIS A 331 3.01 5.50 -11.41
CA HIS A 331 4.25 5.24 -10.67
C HIS A 331 4.18 5.94 -9.31
N GLY A 332 4.22 5.18 -8.22
CA GLY A 332 4.15 5.73 -6.86
C GLY A 332 5.02 4.96 -5.88
N GLN A 333 5.55 5.66 -4.88
CA GLN A 333 6.41 5.07 -3.85
C GLN A 333 5.67 3.96 -3.08
N SER A 334 4.43 4.24 -2.68
CA SER A 334 3.53 3.26 -2.06
C SER A 334 2.08 3.68 -2.28
N PHE A 335 1.17 2.72 -2.13
CA PHE A 335 -0.27 2.90 -2.33
C PHE A 335 -1.04 2.45 -1.10
N MET A 336 -2.24 2.99 -0.92
CA MET A 336 -3.22 2.58 0.10
C MET A 336 -4.27 1.64 -0.48
N LEU A 337 -5.04 0.98 0.41
CA LEU A 337 -6.13 0.10 0.03
C LEU A 337 -7.15 0.87 -0.84
N HIS A 338 -7.41 0.34 -2.03
CA HIS A 338 -8.25 0.93 -3.08
C HIS A 338 -7.79 2.28 -3.67
N GLN A 339 -6.60 2.82 -3.35
CA GLN A 339 -6.21 4.19 -3.74
C GLN A 339 -6.29 4.51 -5.24
N ILE A 340 -6.02 3.53 -6.10
CA ILE A 340 -6.04 3.70 -7.57
C ILE A 340 -7.46 3.60 -8.15
N VAL A 341 -8.37 2.88 -7.47
CA VAL A 341 -9.67 2.46 -8.02
C VAL A 341 -10.87 3.10 -7.30
N ARG A 342 -10.65 3.87 -6.23
CA ARG A 342 -11.72 4.44 -5.41
C ARG A 342 -12.11 5.85 -5.85
N SER A 343 -13.36 6.01 -6.27
CA SER A 343 -14.03 7.31 -6.34
C SER A 343 -14.02 8.00 -4.96
N PRO A 344 -13.70 9.31 -4.87
CA PRO A 344 -13.64 10.01 -3.59
C PRO A 344 -15.01 10.03 -2.87
N GLN A 345 -14.98 10.09 -1.53
CA GLN A 345 -16.20 10.25 -0.75
C GLN A 345 -16.73 11.69 -0.87
N PRO A 346 -18.05 11.90 -1.09
CA PRO A 346 -18.64 13.23 -1.01
C PRO A 346 -18.56 13.74 0.43
N SER A 347 -17.67 14.70 0.68
CA SER A 347 -17.49 15.33 2.00
C SER A 347 -16.95 16.75 1.87
N GLN A 348 -17.17 17.56 2.91
CA GLN A 348 -17.21 19.04 2.86
C GLN A 348 -15.83 19.74 2.84
N THR A 349 -14.84 19.21 2.12
CA THR A 349 -13.54 19.87 1.92
C THR A 349 -13.08 19.79 0.47
N PRO A 350 -12.54 20.90 -0.10
CA PRO A 350 -12.11 20.91 -1.49
C PRO A 350 -10.92 19.96 -1.69
N PRO A 351 -10.91 19.14 -2.75
CA PRO A 351 -9.71 18.42 -3.16
C PRO A 351 -8.63 19.42 -3.61
N PHE A 352 -7.37 19.09 -3.29
CA PHE A 352 -6.14 19.72 -3.77
C PHE A 352 -6.13 21.26 -3.83
N SER A 353 -5.64 21.89 -2.75
CA SER A 353 -5.13 23.25 -2.83
C SER A 353 -3.93 23.29 -3.78
N VAL A 354 -4.15 23.69 -5.03
CA VAL A 354 -3.06 23.99 -5.98
C VAL A 354 -2.17 25.06 -5.32
N PRO A 355 -0.84 24.85 -5.23
CA PRO A 355 0.05 25.90 -4.75
C PRO A 355 0.05 27.04 -5.78
N ALA A 356 -0.30 28.25 -5.34
CA ALA A 356 -0.09 29.43 -6.17
C ALA A 356 1.41 29.59 -6.46
N SER A 357 1.74 29.79 -7.74
CA SER A 357 3.08 30.00 -8.27
C SER A 357 3.58 31.42 -8.05
#